data_AF-A0A098C2I1-F1
#
_entry.id   AF-A0A098C2I1-F1
#
_cell.length_a   1.000
_cell.length_b   1.000
_cell.length_c   1.000
_cell.angle_alpha   90.00
_cell.angle_beta   90.00
_cell.angle_gamma   90.00
#
_symmetry.space_group_name_H-M   'P 1'
#
loop_
_entity.id
_entity.type
_entity.pdbx_description
1 polymer ?
#
loop_
_entity_poly.entity_id
_entity_poly.type
_entity_poly.pdbx_seq_one_letter_code
_entity_poly.pdbx_strand_id
1 'polypeptide(L)'
;MVKDLKYLVNKLGLECKASKNLLSRVPKGAYVSDLLSEVMGKAREDMIWITSQAHRNIIAVASLKELSAIIIVNERGVEMDVLESAESEGVVVLYSSLPAFETAGKLYCSLYDIE
;
A
#
# COMPACT_ATOMS: atom_id res chain seq x y z
N MET A 1 -15.71 -12.12 6.77
CA MET A 1 -15.88 -10.90 5.95
C MET A 1 -14.72 -10.84 4.98
N VAL A 2 -14.92 -10.44 3.72
CA VAL A 2 -13.79 -10.27 2.78
C VAL A 2 -12.99 -9.05 3.23
N LYS A 3 -11.68 -9.21 3.42
CA LYS A 3 -10.77 -8.15 3.87
C LYS A 3 -10.09 -7.47 2.68
N ASP A 4 -10.90 -6.98 1.75
CA ASP A 4 -10.40 -6.27 0.58
C ASP A 4 -9.80 -4.91 0.94
N LEU A 5 -9.14 -4.25 -0.02
CA LEU A 5 -8.56 -2.93 0.21
C LEU A 5 -9.63 -1.90 0.61
N LYS A 6 -10.85 -2.00 0.09
CA LYS A 6 -11.96 -1.12 0.46
C LYS A 6 -12.30 -1.24 1.96
N TYR A 7 -12.37 -2.46 2.48
CA TYR A 7 -12.54 -2.71 3.91
C TYR A 7 -11.41 -2.08 4.72
N LEU A 8 -10.15 -2.32 4.33
CA LEU A 8 -8.97 -1.80 5.03
C LEU A 8 -8.92 -0.27 5.02
N VAL A 9 -9.22 0.36 3.88
CA VAL A 9 -9.30 1.82 3.74
C VAL A 9 -10.27 2.41 4.76
N ASN A 10 -11.49 1.87 4.85
CA ASN A 10 -12.50 2.34 5.78
C ASN A 10 -12.14 2.05 7.25
N LYS A 11 -11.65 0.83 7.53
CA LYS A 11 -11.36 0.37 8.89
C LYS A 11 -10.17 1.11 9.50
N LEU A 12 -9.15 1.42 8.68
CA LEU A 12 -7.90 2.03 9.11
C LEU A 12 -7.88 3.55 8.92
N GLY A 13 -8.86 4.13 8.24
CA GLY A 13 -8.93 5.56 7.93
C GLY A 13 -7.86 5.98 6.91
N LEU A 14 -7.55 5.12 5.94
CA LEU A 14 -6.58 5.43 4.89
C LEU A 14 -7.22 6.30 3.81
N GLU A 15 -6.41 7.11 3.13
CA GLU A 15 -6.85 7.86 1.96
C GLU A 15 -6.35 7.20 0.67
N CYS A 16 -7.24 6.89 -0.27
CA CYS A 16 -6.83 6.38 -1.58
C CYS A 16 -6.54 7.54 -2.54
N LYS A 17 -5.28 7.63 -2.99
CA LYS A 17 -4.78 8.69 -3.89
C LYS A 17 -4.74 8.28 -5.36
N ALA A 18 -4.64 6.98 -5.65
CA ALA A 18 -4.66 6.46 -7.02
C ALA A 18 -5.30 5.06 -7.08
N SER A 19 -5.93 4.76 -8.22
CA SER A 19 -6.52 3.47 -8.61
C SER A 19 -7.66 3.00 -7.70
N LYS A 20 -8.57 3.92 -7.38
CA LYS A 20 -9.77 3.66 -6.56
C LYS A 20 -10.66 2.53 -7.10
N ASN A 21 -10.68 2.33 -8.42
CA ASN A 21 -11.42 1.25 -9.09
C ASN A 21 -10.89 -0.15 -8.76
N LEU A 22 -9.69 -0.27 -8.18
CA LEU A 22 -9.04 -1.54 -7.83
C LEU A 22 -9.13 -1.88 -6.34
N LEU A 23 -9.94 -1.14 -5.56
CA LEU A 23 -10.09 -1.39 -4.12
C LEU A 23 -10.82 -2.70 -3.76
N SER A 24 -11.32 -3.46 -4.74
CA SER A 24 -11.85 -4.81 -4.55
C SER A 24 -10.77 -5.90 -4.45
N ARG A 25 -9.49 -5.56 -4.68
CA ARG A 25 -8.37 -6.51 -4.50
C ARG A 25 -8.29 -7.01 -3.05
N VAL A 26 -7.98 -8.29 -2.88
CA VAL A 26 -7.87 -8.95 -1.57
C VAL A 26 -6.40 -9.22 -1.26
N PRO A 27 -5.77 -8.45 -0.35
CA PRO A 27 -4.38 -8.66 0.01
C PRO A 27 -4.16 -9.97 0.78
N LYS A 28 -3.02 -10.62 0.55
CA LYS A 28 -2.58 -11.87 1.21
C LYS A 28 -1.59 -11.65 2.35
N GLY A 29 -1.20 -10.40 2.60
CA GLY A 29 -0.26 -10.04 3.66
C GLY A 29 0.28 -8.63 3.46
N ALA A 30 1.37 -8.32 4.17
CA ALA A 30 2.07 -7.05 4.02
C ALA A 30 3.58 -7.21 4.13
N TYR A 31 4.31 -6.27 3.51
CA TYR A 31 5.75 -6.14 3.61
C TYR A 31 6.11 -4.69 3.98
N VAL A 32 7.05 -4.50 4.91
CA VAL A 32 7.45 -3.18 5.40
C VAL A 32 8.95 -3.02 5.17
N SER A 33 9.34 -2.07 4.34
CA SER A 33 10.74 -1.66 4.14
C SER A 33 10.76 -0.40 3.29
N ASP A 34 11.78 0.44 3.49
CA ASP A 34 12.10 1.54 2.59
C ASP A 34 13.23 1.17 1.62
N LEU A 35 13.83 -0.01 1.75
CA LEU A 35 14.90 -0.45 0.86
C LEU A 35 14.30 -1.17 -0.35
N LEU A 36 14.27 -0.47 -1.50
CA LEU A 36 13.67 -0.98 -2.75
C LEU A 36 14.17 -2.37 -3.16
N SER A 37 15.47 -2.65 -2.97
CA SER A 37 16.06 -3.95 -3.29
C SER A 37 15.53 -5.08 -2.41
N GLU A 38 15.20 -4.80 -1.14
CA GLU A 38 14.56 -5.78 -0.28
C GLU A 38 13.12 -6.03 -0.68
N VAL A 39 12.37 -4.98 -1.00
CA VAL A 39 10.99 -5.11 -1.48
C VAL A 39 10.95 -5.95 -2.76
N MET A 40 11.85 -5.65 -3.70
CA MET A 40 12.01 -6.41 -4.94
C MET A 40 12.30 -7.89 -4.67
N GLY A 41 13.21 -8.19 -3.74
CA GLY A 41 13.64 -9.56 -3.44
C GLY A 41 12.69 -10.35 -2.55
N LYS A 42 11.94 -9.70 -1.65
CA LYS A 42 11.23 -10.37 -0.55
C LYS A 42 9.71 -10.17 -0.55
N ALA A 43 9.20 -9.06 -1.08
CA ALA A 43 7.75 -8.88 -1.20
C ALA A 43 7.18 -9.90 -2.19
N ARG A 44 5.94 -10.31 -1.97
CA ARG A 44 5.24 -11.30 -2.80
C ARG A 44 3.99 -10.67 -3.41
N GLU A 45 3.52 -11.27 -4.50
CA GLU A 45 2.24 -10.97 -5.12
C GLU A 45 1.13 -10.85 -4.07
N ASP A 46 0.20 -9.93 -4.29
CA ASP A 46 -0.93 -9.61 -3.43
C ASP A 46 -0.57 -9.12 -2.01
N MET A 47 0.69 -8.76 -1.74
CA MET A 47 1.02 -8.08 -0.49
C MET A 47 0.72 -6.59 -0.58
N ILE A 48 0.46 -5.98 0.58
CA ILE A 48 0.51 -4.53 0.76
C ILE A 48 1.93 -4.14 1.13
N TRP A 49 2.48 -3.12 0.48
CA TRP A 49 3.78 -2.57 0.86
C TRP A 49 3.63 -1.26 1.65
N ILE A 50 4.18 -1.21 2.86
CA ILE A 50 4.24 0.01 3.68
C ILE A 50 5.63 0.65 3.54
N THR A 51 5.66 1.94 3.18
CA THR A 51 6.90 2.70 2.98
C THR A 51 6.74 4.18 3.28
N SER A 52 7.83 4.86 3.61
CA SER A 52 7.94 6.32 3.66
C SER A 52 8.41 6.94 2.33
N GLN A 53 8.66 6.13 1.30
CA GLN A 53 9.04 6.60 -0.03
C GLN A 53 7.82 7.07 -0.82
N ALA A 54 7.99 8.18 -1.56
CA ALA A 54 6.91 8.89 -2.25
C ALA A 54 7.35 9.33 -3.67
N HIS A 55 8.15 8.50 -4.35
CA HIS A 55 8.71 8.78 -5.68
C HIS A 55 8.36 7.67 -6.68
N ARG A 56 8.44 7.96 -7.98
CA ARG A 56 8.05 7.04 -9.08
C ARG A 56 8.55 5.59 -8.97
N ASN A 57 9.73 5.35 -8.40
CA ASN A 57 10.28 3.99 -8.33
C ASN A 57 9.41 3.04 -7.49
N ILE A 58 8.65 3.56 -6.52
CA ILE A 58 7.76 2.70 -5.72
C ILE A 58 6.63 2.12 -6.58
N ILE A 59 6.16 2.87 -7.59
CA ILE A 59 5.12 2.43 -8.53
C ILE A 59 5.67 1.30 -9.39
N ALA A 60 6.85 1.50 -9.99
CA ALA A 60 7.50 0.50 -10.81
C ALA A 60 7.78 -0.82 -10.04
N VAL A 61 8.25 -0.72 -8.79
CA VAL A 61 8.47 -1.92 -7.95
C VAL A 61 7.15 -2.60 -7.61
N ALA A 62 6.12 -1.86 -7.21
CA ALA A 62 4.83 -2.45 -6.85
C ALA A 62 4.13 -3.13 -8.03
N SER A 63 4.22 -2.53 -9.21
CA SER A 63 3.74 -3.08 -10.48
C SER A 63 4.46 -4.40 -10.81
N LEU A 64 5.80 -4.38 -10.84
CA LEU A 64 6.62 -5.56 -11.14
C LEU A 64 6.43 -6.71 -10.13
N LYS A 65 6.11 -6.38 -8.88
CA LYS A 65 5.88 -7.35 -7.80
C LYS A 65 4.42 -7.76 -7.65
N GLU A 66 3.53 -7.25 -8.49
CA GLU A 66 2.09 -7.52 -8.47
C GLU A 66 1.49 -7.31 -7.07
N LEU A 67 1.89 -6.20 -6.43
CA LEU A 67 1.42 -5.86 -5.10
C LEU A 67 -0.03 -5.36 -5.14
N SER A 68 -0.81 -5.69 -4.11
CA SER A 68 -2.20 -5.22 -4.03
C SER A 68 -2.28 -3.71 -3.89
N ALA A 69 -1.41 -3.12 -3.06
CA ALA A 69 -1.35 -1.69 -2.81
C ALA A 69 -0.01 -1.26 -2.19
N ILE A 70 0.27 0.03 -2.27
CA ILE A 70 1.29 0.72 -1.48
C ILE A 70 0.58 1.59 -0.43
N ILE A 71 1.00 1.53 0.83
CA ILE A 71 0.63 2.50 1.87
C ILE A 71 1.83 3.40 2.15
N ILE A 72 1.68 4.68 1.82
CA ILE A 72 2.66 5.73 2.11
C ILE A 72 2.36 6.31 3.49
N VAL A 73 3.38 6.35 4.35
CA VAL A 73 3.29 6.87 5.72
C VAL A 73 4.08 8.17 5.88
N ASN A 74 3.89 8.84 7.02
CA ASN A 74 4.59 10.06 7.43
C ASN A 74 4.31 11.30 6.56
N GLU A 75 3.08 11.44 6.06
CA GLU A 75 2.54 12.69 5.48
C GLU A 75 3.43 13.35 4.40
N ARG A 76 4.10 12.56 3.56
CA ARG A 76 4.81 13.09 2.41
C ARG A 76 3.84 13.29 1.25
N GLY A 77 3.77 14.51 0.72
CA GLY A 77 3.08 14.76 -0.53
C GLY A 77 3.71 13.93 -1.65
N VAL A 78 2.88 13.26 -2.43
CA VAL A 78 3.27 12.60 -3.68
C VAL A 78 2.93 13.54 -4.82
N GLU A 79 3.90 13.75 -5.70
CA GLU A 79 3.74 14.57 -6.89
C GLU A 79 2.67 13.95 -7.83
N MET A 80 1.97 14.80 -8.57
CA MET A 80 0.85 14.37 -9.42
C MET A 80 1.27 13.35 -10.47
N ASP A 81 2.48 13.49 -11.02
CA ASP A 81 3.06 12.59 -12.02
C ASP A 81 3.22 11.15 -11.47
N VAL A 82 3.55 10.99 -10.20
CA VAL A 82 3.63 9.69 -9.53
C VAL A 82 2.25 9.07 -9.37
N LEU A 83 1.21 9.87 -9.08
CA LEU A 83 -0.17 9.38 -9.00
C LEU A 83 -0.70 8.99 -10.39
N GLU A 84 -0.40 9.78 -11.43
CA GLU A 84 -0.75 9.46 -12.82
C GLU A 84 -0.05 8.16 -13.29
N SER A 85 1.23 7.99 -12.94
CA SER A 85 1.95 6.74 -13.18
C SER A 85 1.28 5.56 -12.47
N ALA A 86 0.84 5.74 -11.22
CA ALA A 86 0.15 4.71 -10.47
C ALA A 86 -1.18 4.31 -11.13
N GLU A 87 -1.96 5.29 -11.61
CA GLU A 87 -3.20 5.04 -12.35
C GLU A 87 -2.93 4.26 -13.64
N SER A 88 -1.91 4.64 -14.40
CA SER A 88 -1.54 3.98 -15.65
C SER A 88 -1.10 2.53 -15.45
N GLU A 89 -0.36 2.27 -14.38
CA GLU A 89 0.17 0.93 -14.05
C GLU A 89 -0.82 0.08 -13.21
N GLY A 90 -1.97 0.63 -12.83
CA GLY A 90 -2.95 -0.08 -12.00
C GLY A 90 -2.42 -0.41 -10.60
N VAL A 91 -1.63 0.49 -10.02
CA VAL A 91 -1.07 0.39 -8.67
C VAL A 91 -1.92 1.22 -7.72
N VAL A 92 -2.51 0.57 -6.71
CA VAL A 92 -3.27 1.28 -5.68
C VAL A 92 -2.31 2.00 -4.73
N VAL A 93 -2.47 3.32 -4.62
CA VAL A 93 -1.70 4.15 -3.68
C VAL A 93 -2.63 4.63 -2.56
N LEU A 94 -2.27 4.25 -1.34
CA LEU A 94 -2.97 4.59 -0.11
C LEU A 94 -2.08 5.44 0.77
N TYR A 95 -2.69 6.26 1.61
CA TYR A 95 -2.03 7.14 2.55
C TYR A 95 -2.48 6.86 3.97
N SER A 96 -1.52 6.87 4.88
CA SER A 96 -1.76 6.86 6.32
C SER A 96 -1.17 8.13 6.93
N SER A 97 -1.96 8.80 7.78
CA SER A 97 -1.45 9.87 8.65
C SER A 97 -0.66 9.33 9.85
N LEU A 98 -0.65 8.01 10.04
CA LEU A 98 0.09 7.37 11.13
C LEU A 98 1.50 6.97 10.67
N PRO A 99 2.47 6.88 11.60
CA PRO A 99 3.77 6.32 11.29
C PRO A 99 3.71 4.85 10.90
N ALA A 100 4.85 4.34 10.39
CA ALA A 100 4.96 2.97 9.88
C ALA A 100 4.56 1.91 10.90
N PHE A 101 4.96 2.07 12.16
CA PHE A 101 4.71 1.10 13.22
C PHE A 101 3.21 0.96 13.51
N GLU A 102 2.52 2.07 13.76
CA GLU A 102 1.09 2.09 14.05
C GLU A 102 0.27 1.65 12.85
N THR A 103 0.67 2.06 11.64
CA THR A 103 0.03 1.61 10.39
C THR A 103 0.16 0.10 10.24
N ALA A 104 1.36 -0.46 10.41
CA ALA A 104 1.62 -1.88 10.31
C ALA A 104 0.87 -2.68 11.40
N GLY A 105 0.88 -2.21 12.64
CA GLY A 105 0.17 -2.87 13.75
C GLY A 105 -1.33 -2.95 13.52
N LYS A 106 -1.97 -1.82 13.15
CA LYS A 106 -3.42 -1.82 12.85
C LYS A 106 -3.77 -2.65 11.63
N LEU A 107 -2.93 -2.63 10.59
CA LEU A 107 -3.10 -3.47 9.40
C LEU A 107 -3.01 -4.96 9.76
N TYR A 108 -2.00 -5.35 10.54
CA TYR A 108 -1.83 -6.72 11.02
C TYR A 108 -3.06 -7.19 11.80
N CYS A 109 -3.51 -6.41 12.80
CA CYS A 109 -4.72 -6.74 13.56
C CYS A 109 -5.96 -6.90 12.65
N SER A 110 -6.13 -6.01 11.67
CA SER A 110 -7.26 -6.08 10.74
C SER A 110 -7.17 -7.31 9.82
N LEU A 111 -5.98 -7.66 9.32
CA LEU A 111 -5.76 -8.81 8.44
C LEU A 111 -5.94 -10.15 9.16
N TYR A 112 -5.63 -10.23 10.46
CA TYR A 112 -5.64 -11.48 11.22
C TYR A 112 -6.71 -11.57 12.33
N ASP A 113 -7.64 -10.61 12.40
CA ASP A 113 -8.72 -10.56 13.40
C ASP A 113 -8.20 -10.61 14.85
N ILE A 114 -7.15 -9.83 15.11
CA ILE A 114 -6.56 -9.71 16.45
C ILE A 114 -7.18 -8.49 17.14
N GLU A 115 -7.71 -8.69 18.34
CA GLU A 115 -8.32 -7.66 19.19
C GLU A 115 -7.29 -6.81 19.94
#